data_AF-W4V7F9-F1
#
_entry.id   AF-W4V7F9-F1
#
_cell.length_a   1.000
_cell.length_b   1.000
_cell.length_c   1.000
_cell.angle_alpha   90.00
_cell.angle_beta   90.00
_cell.angle_gamma   90.00
#
_symmetry.space_group_name_H-M   'P 1'
#
loop_
_entity.id
_entity.type
_entity.pdbx_description
1 polymer ?
#
loop_
_entity_poly.entity_id
_entity_poly.type
_entity_poly.pdbx_seq_one_letter_code
_entity_poly.pdbx_strand_id
1 'polypeptide(L)'
;MVKFMERKPKRQIYGINVDMLIYGEGKKIINSYSFIEEVAMDKEIEKVYYFGDLDYEGIGIYNSLSLKYGKDLIVPHVRLYQELLKAAKKPPKLRTNQSEVPLEPFLEHFDEESRREIAAILYDGKYIPQEAVKFVPEK
;
A
#
# COMPACT_ATOMS: atom_id res chain seq x y z
N MET A 1 5.66 -17.93 -2.04
CA MET A 1 6.31 -17.68 -3.33
C MET A 1 5.77 -16.36 -3.84
N VAL A 2 6.60 -15.32 -3.90
CA VAL A 2 6.23 -14.03 -4.50
C VAL A 2 6.00 -14.29 -5.98
N LYS A 3 4.76 -14.12 -6.41
CA LYS A 3 4.32 -14.50 -7.76
C LYS A 3 4.34 -13.22 -8.59
N PHE A 4 5.21 -13.20 -9.60
CA PHE A 4 5.55 -12.06 -10.48
C PHE A 4 6.58 -11.06 -9.94
N MET A 5 7.74 -11.06 -10.61
CA MET A 5 8.82 -10.09 -10.52
C MET A 5 9.08 -9.59 -11.94
N GLU A 6 8.80 -8.31 -12.20
CA GLU A 6 9.24 -7.64 -13.43
C GLU A 6 10.30 -6.59 -13.07
N ARG A 7 11.57 -6.84 -13.37
CA ARG A 7 12.59 -5.76 -13.45
C ARG A 7 12.36 -5.03 -14.77
N LYS A 8 11.61 -3.93 -14.75
CA LYS A 8 11.46 -3.01 -15.89
C LYS A 8 12.36 -1.77 -15.68
N PRO A 9 12.87 -1.13 -16.74
CA PRO A 9 13.72 0.06 -16.61
C PRO A 9 13.03 1.12 -15.77
N LYS A 10 13.80 1.82 -14.92
CA LYS A 10 13.39 2.83 -13.92
C LYS A 10 12.00 3.40 -14.21
N ARG A 11 10.98 2.87 -13.55
CA ARG A 11 9.63 3.42 -13.62
C ARG A 11 9.49 4.44 -12.51
N GLN A 12 9.13 5.66 -12.89
CA GLN A 12 8.76 6.67 -11.93
C GLN A 12 7.25 6.56 -11.68
N ILE A 13 6.86 6.42 -10.42
CA ILE A 13 5.46 6.44 -9.99
C ILE A 13 5.29 7.67 -9.11
N TYR A 14 4.60 8.70 -9.60
CA TYR A 14 4.38 9.96 -8.89
C TYR A 14 5.65 10.55 -8.24
N GLY A 15 6.75 10.59 -9.00
CA GLY A 15 8.03 11.13 -8.54
C GLY A 15 8.95 10.11 -7.84
N ILE A 16 8.45 8.92 -7.47
CA ILE A 16 9.24 7.87 -6.81
C ILE A 16 9.82 6.93 -7.86
N ASN A 17 11.14 6.74 -7.84
CA ASN A 17 11.80 5.73 -8.66
C ASN A 17 11.58 4.35 -8.06
N VAL A 18 11.04 3.43 -8.86
CA VAL A 18 10.78 2.05 -8.44
C VAL A 18 11.64 1.11 -9.28
N ASP A 19 12.56 0.42 -8.59
CA ASP A 19 13.45 -0.59 -9.20
C ASP A 19 12.84 -1.99 -9.21
N MET A 20 11.89 -2.25 -8.31
CA MET A 20 11.25 -3.56 -8.14
C MET A 20 9.78 -3.42 -7.75
N LEU A 21 8.94 -4.22 -8.37
CA LEU A 21 7.53 -4.41 -7.99
C LEU A 21 7.34 -5.81 -7.42
N ILE A 22 6.69 -5.89 -6.26
CA ILE A 22 6.42 -7.14 -5.53
C ILE A 22 4.91 -7.29 -5.42
N TYR A 23 4.38 -8.42 -5.88
CA TYR A 23 2.96 -8.75 -5.66
C TYR A 23 2.79 -9.51 -4.35
N GLY A 24 1.99 -8.94 -3.44
CA GLY A 24 1.89 -9.42 -2.06
C GLY A 24 0.98 -10.63 -1.81
N GLU A 25 0.01 -10.92 -2.69
CA GLU A 25 -1.01 -11.95 -2.46
C GLU A 25 -1.72 -11.85 -1.08
N GLY A 26 -2.07 -10.63 -0.66
CA GLY A 26 -2.70 -10.38 0.64
C GLY A 26 -1.76 -10.66 1.82
N LYS A 27 -2.24 -11.30 2.89
CA LYS A 27 -1.45 -11.58 4.11
C LYS A 27 -0.22 -12.45 3.89
N LYS A 28 -0.11 -13.16 2.76
CA LYS A 28 1.07 -14.00 2.45
C LYS A 28 2.35 -13.17 2.39
N ILE A 29 2.28 -11.90 1.98
CA ILE A 29 3.44 -11.02 1.90
C ILE A 29 4.17 -10.87 3.23
N ILE A 30 3.44 -10.92 4.34
CA ILE A 30 3.98 -10.74 5.70
C ILE A 30 5.06 -11.80 6.00
N ASN A 31 4.93 -12.99 5.42
CA ASN A 31 5.92 -14.05 5.58
C ASN A 31 6.88 -14.12 4.41
N SER A 32 6.43 -13.86 3.18
CA SER A 32 7.31 -13.96 2.02
C SER A 32 8.24 -12.76 1.83
N TYR A 33 8.02 -11.64 2.52
CA TYR A 33 8.90 -10.47 2.43
C TYR A 33 10.32 -10.77 2.93
N SER A 34 10.52 -11.74 3.83
CA SER A 34 11.87 -12.11 4.28
C SER A 34 12.81 -12.58 3.16
N PHE A 35 12.28 -13.02 2.02
CA PHE A 35 13.07 -13.44 0.86
C PHE A 35 13.53 -12.25 0.01
N ILE A 36 13.21 -11.01 0.38
CA ILE A 36 13.52 -9.84 -0.43
C ILE A 36 15.03 -9.59 -0.56
N GLU A 37 15.81 -9.90 0.47
CA GLU A 37 17.27 -9.73 0.46
C GLU A 37 17.94 -10.63 -0.59
N GLU A 38 17.50 -11.89 -0.68
CA GLU A 38 17.96 -12.84 -1.70
C GLU A 38 17.65 -12.33 -3.13
N VAL A 39 16.49 -11.68 -3.30
CA VAL A 39 16.04 -11.12 -4.57
C VAL A 39 16.76 -9.81 -4.90
N ALA A 40 17.09 -9.02 -3.89
CA ALA A 40 17.81 -7.75 -4.03
C ALA A 40 19.27 -7.94 -4.46
N MET A 41 19.81 -9.17 -4.40
CA MET A 41 21.20 -9.50 -4.73
C MET A 41 22.17 -8.63 -3.90
N ASP A 42 21.95 -8.59 -2.58
CA ASP A 42 22.75 -7.82 -1.61
C ASP A 42 22.75 -6.30 -1.83
N LYS A 43 21.80 -5.77 -2.61
CA LYS A 43 21.58 -4.32 -2.66
C LYS A 43 20.83 -3.86 -1.42
N GLU A 44 21.31 -2.77 -0.83
CA GLU A 44 20.62 -2.08 0.25
C GLU A 44 19.23 -1.61 -0.22
N ILE A 45 18.20 -1.97 0.55
CA ILE A 45 16.84 -1.54 0.31
C ILE A 45 16.58 -0.33 1.21
N GLU A 46 16.67 0.86 0.64
CA GLU A 46 16.45 2.10 1.40
C GLU A 46 15.00 2.24 1.86
N LYS A 47 14.04 1.83 1.00
CA LYS A 47 12.63 2.06 1.24
C LYS A 47 11.74 1.11 0.44
N VAL A 48 10.65 0.68 1.06
CA VAL A 48 9.59 -0.09 0.41
C VAL A 48 8.28 0.66 0.52
N TYR A 49 7.69 0.93 -0.64
CA TYR A 49 6.42 1.62 -0.75
C TYR A 49 5.28 0.62 -0.83
N TYR A 50 4.46 0.56 0.20
CA TYR A 50 3.27 -0.27 0.27
C TYR A 50 2.09 0.39 -0.46
N PHE A 51 1.43 -0.37 -1.34
CA PHE A 51 0.20 0.02 -2.00
C PHE A 51 -0.73 -1.19 -2.07
N GLY A 52 -1.95 -1.02 -1.58
CA GLY A 52 -2.99 -2.05 -1.53
C GLY A 52 -4.38 -1.41 -1.45
N ASP A 53 -5.39 -2.24 -1.19
CA ASP A 53 -6.75 -1.76 -1.00
C ASP A 53 -6.84 -0.85 0.24
N LEU A 54 -7.61 0.25 0.13
CA LEU A 54 -7.90 1.11 1.26
C LEU A 54 -9.10 0.54 2.04
N ASP A 55 -8.84 -0.50 2.82
CA ASP A 55 -9.74 -1.13 3.78
C ASP A 55 -9.00 -1.54 5.07
N TYR A 56 -9.70 -2.14 6.04
CA TYR A 56 -9.06 -2.57 7.28
C TYR A 56 -8.07 -3.73 7.06
N GLU A 57 -8.29 -4.59 6.06
CA GLU A 57 -7.40 -5.71 5.78
C GLU A 57 -6.07 -5.25 5.17
N GLY A 58 -6.10 -4.35 4.19
CA GLY A 58 -4.95 -3.71 3.57
C GLY A 58 -4.13 -2.94 4.59
N ILE A 59 -4.78 -2.12 5.43
CA ILE A 59 -4.10 -1.42 6.53
C ILE A 59 -3.53 -2.42 7.55
N GLY A 60 -4.22 -3.51 7.83
CA GLY A 60 -3.71 -4.59 8.69
C GLY A 60 -2.46 -5.26 8.13
N ILE A 61 -2.39 -5.47 6.81
CA ILE A 61 -1.20 -6.00 6.13
C ILE A 61 -0.04 -5.00 6.24
N TYR A 62 -0.30 -3.72 5.97
CA TYR A 62 0.70 -2.66 6.13
C TYR A 62 1.26 -2.63 7.55
N ASN A 63 0.38 -2.56 8.56
CA ASN A 63 0.77 -2.52 9.97
C ASN A 63 1.64 -3.74 10.34
N SER A 64 1.27 -4.92 9.84
CA SER A 64 2.03 -6.16 10.09
C SER A 64 3.43 -6.11 9.45
N LEU A 65 3.54 -5.58 8.23
CA LEU A 65 4.83 -5.43 7.54
C LEU A 65 5.71 -4.39 8.23
N SER A 66 5.16 -3.21 8.49
CA SER A 66 5.86 -2.10 9.15
C SER A 66 6.36 -2.49 10.55
N LEU A 67 5.53 -3.19 11.33
CA LEU A 67 5.93 -3.69 12.65
C LEU A 67 7.02 -4.77 12.58
N LYS A 68 6.95 -5.68 11.60
CA LYS A 68 7.86 -6.83 11.50
C LYS A 68 9.21 -6.47 10.89
N TYR A 69 9.24 -5.56 9.92
CA TYR A 69 10.43 -5.25 9.11
C TYR A 69 10.99 -3.85 9.30
N GLY A 70 10.28 -2.97 10.02
CA GLY A 70 10.74 -1.63 10.36
C GLY A 70 9.83 -0.53 9.81
N LYS A 71 9.45 0.40 10.68
CA LYS A 71 8.51 1.49 10.37
C LYS A 71 9.07 2.52 9.40
N ASP A 72 10.38 2.73 9.42
CA ASP A 72 11.05 3.65 8.51
C ASP A 72 11.31 3.02 7.13
N LEU A 73 11.36 1.68 7.07
CA LEU A 73 11.59 0.91 5.86
C LEU A 73 10.30 0.74 5.04
N ILE A 74 9.22 0.28 5.68
CA ILE A 74 7.92 0.05 5.02
C ILE A 74 7.03 1.26 5.24
N VAL A 75 6.77 2.03 4.19
CA VAL A 75 5.89 3.20 4.23
C VAL A 75 4.75 3.08 3.22
N PRO A 76 3.58 3.69 3.45
CA PRO A 76 2.55 3.75 2.43
C PRO A 76 2.97 4.66 1.27
N HIS A 77 2.57 4.30 0.05
CA HIS A 77 2.76 5.16 -1.11
C HIS A 77 1.73 6.31 -1.10
N VAL A 78 1.97 7.34 -0.28
CA VAL A 78 1.04 8.44 0.03
C VAL A 78 0.36 9.02 -1.23
N ARG A 79 1.13 9.33 -2.28
CA ARG A 79 0.57 9.89 -3.52
C ARG A 79 -0.43 8.97 -4.21
N LEU A 80 -0.22 7.65 -4.20
CA LEU A 80 -1.15 6.72 -4.85
C LEU A 80 -2.46 6.62 -4.06
N TYR A 81 -2.39 6.62 -2.74
CA TYR A 81 -3.58 6.66 -1.89
C TYR A 81 -4.35 7.99 -2.05
N GLN A 82 -3.67 9.12 -2.20
CA GLN A 82 -4.34 10.40 -2.52
C GLN A 82 -5.08 10.34 -3.86
N GLU A 83 -4.52 9.65 -4.86
CA GLU A 83 -5.21 9.43 -6.14
C GLU A 83 -6.38 8.45 -6.02
N LEU A 84 -6.31 7.46 -5.12
CA LEU A 84 -7.46 6.61 -4.77
C LEU A 84 -8.61 7.46 -4.19
N LEU A 85 -8.31 8.35 -3.25
CA LEU A 85 -9.30 9.26 -2.65
C LEU A 85 -9.99 10.11 -3.72
N LYS A 86 -9.21 10.74 -4.62
CA LYS A 86 -9.74 11.52 -5.74
C LYS A 86 -10.59 10.70 -6.71
N ALA A 87 -10.21 9.45 -6.96
CA ALA A 87 -10.95 8.54 -7.84
C ALA A 87 -12.25 8.02 -7.21
N ALA A 88 -12.32 7.97 -5.88
CA ALA A 88 -13.42 7.40 -5.11
C ALA A 88 -14.64 8.34 -5.02
N LYS A 89 -15.28 8.62 -6.16
CA LYS A 89 -16.51 9.43 -6.20
C LYS A 89 -17.68 8.79 -5.43
N LYS A 90 -17.73 7.45 -5.37
CA LYS A 90 -18.73 6.65 -4.64
C LYS A 90 -18.10 5.33 -4.20
N PRO A 91 -17.41 5.28 -3.05
CA PRO A 91 -16.75 4.06 -2.62
C PRO A 91 -17.77 2.97 -2.28
N PRO A 92 -17.53 1.71 -2.71
CA PRO A 92 -18.39 0.58 -2.37
C PRO A 92 -18.39 0.31 -0.85
N LYS A 93 -19.46 -0.32 -0.38
CA LYS A 93 -19.52 -0.86 0.99
C LYS A 93 -18.61 -2.08 1.12
N LEU A 94 -18.02 -2.25 2.29
CA LEU A 94 -17.31 -3.46 2.66
C LEU A 94 -18.21 -4.68 2.44
N ARG A 95 -17.64 -5.73 1.87
CA ARG A 95 -18.38 -6.97 1.54
C ARG A 95 -18.60 -7.85 2.77
N THR A 96 -17.80 -7.66 3.81
CA THR A 96 -17.77 -8.44 5.04
C THR A 96 -17.42 -7.55 6.23
N ASN A 97 -17.84 -7.95 7.44
CA ASN A 97 -17.33 -7.33 8.66
C ASN A 97 -15.85 -7.71 8.83
N GLN A 98 -14.97 -6.77 8.49
CA GLN A 98 -13.54 -6.89 8.76
C GLN A 98 -13.27 -6.53 10.23
N SER A 99 -12.25 -7.14 10.82
CA SER A 99 -11.75 -6.71 12.12
C SER A 99 -11.11 -5.33 12.00
N GLU A 100 -11.55 -4.39 12.82
CA GLU A 100 -10.89 -3.10 12.93
C GLU A 100 -9.44 -3.28 13.36
N VAL A 101 -8.57 -2.44 12.80
CA VAL A 101 -7.14 -2.39 13.12
C VAL A 101 -6.75 -0.96 13.48
N PRO A 102 -5.67 -0.76 14.25
CA PRO A 102 -5.16 0.59 14.51
C PRO A 102 -4.87 1.32 13.20
N LEU A 103 -5.47 2.50 13.00
CA LEU A 103 -5.29 3.27 11.78
C LEU A 103 -4.10 4.22 11.87
N GLU A 104 -3.75 4.64 13.09
CA GLU A 104 -2.74 5.65 13.38
C GLU A 104 -1.38 5.37 12.73
N PRO A 105 -0.81 4.15 12.76
CA PRO A 105 0.49 3.87 12.12
C PRO A 105 0.47 4.04 10.60
N PHE A 106 -0.70 3.94 9.98
CA PHE A 106 -0.87 4.19 8.55
C PHE A 106 -1.15 5.66 8.30
N LEU A 107 -2.07 6.25 9.06
CA LEU A 107 -2.52 7.62 8.92
C LEU A 107 -1.40 8.63 9.20
N GLU A 108 -0.42 8.31 10.05
CA GLU A 108 0.68 9.23 10.39
C GLU A 108 1.50 9.70 9.17
N HIS A 109 1.48 8.96 8.07
CA HIS A 109 2.17 9.33 6.82
C HIS A 109 1.42 10.35 5.96
N PHE A 110 0.16 10.63 6.27
CA PHE A 110 -0.73 11.44 5.45
C PHE A 110 -0.90 12.85 6.02
N ASP A 111 -1.26 13.81 5.16
CA ASP A 111 -1.74 15.13 5.59
C ASP A 111 -3.11 15.04 6.28
N GLU A 112 -3.49 16.10 6.98
CA GLU A 112 -4.72 16.13 7.79
C GLU A 112 -5.99 15.88 6.97
N GLU A 113 -6.06 16.40 5.73
CA GLU A 113 -7.20 16.21 4.83
C GLU A 113 -7.35 14.74 4.45
N SER A 114 -6.28 14.14 3.94
CA SER A 114 -6.23 12.73 3.56
C SER A 114 -6.53 11.82 4.75
N ARG A 115 -6.01 12.13 5.94
CA ARG A 115 -6.29 11.37 7.16
C ARG A 115 -7.78 11.34 7.50
N ARG A 116 -8.42 12.51 7.47
CA ARG A 116 -9.84 12.64 7.77
C ARG A 116 -10.69 11.89 6.74
N GLU A 117 -10.34 11.98 5.47
CA GLU A 117 -11.08 11.31 4.40
C GLU A 117 -10.95 9.79 4.48
N ILE A 118 -9.73 9.26 4.69
CA ILE A 118 -9.50 7.83 4.88
C ILE A 118 -10.30 7.31 6.09
N ALA A 119 -10.21 7.99 7.24
CA ALA A 119 -10.93 7.58 8.43
C ALA A 119 -12.46 7.60 8.21
N ALA A 120 -12.99 8.64 7.57
CA ALA A 120 -14.42 8.74 7.26
C ALA A 120 -14.92 7.59 6.37
N ILE A 121 -14.15 7.21 5.35
CA ILE A 121 -14.50 6.10 4.45
C ILE A 121 -14.57 4.78 5.23
N LEU A 122 -13.57 4.51 6.08
CA LEU A 122 -13.49 3.26 6.84
C LEU A 122 -14.55 3.17 7.94
N TYR A 123 -14.85 4.28 8.64
CA TYR A 123 -15.91 4.32 9.65
C TYR A 123 -17.31 4.24 9.04
N ASP A 124 -17.51 4.69 7.80
CA ASP A 124 -18.77 4.50 7.06
C ASP A 124 -18.90 3.07 6.48
N GLY A 125 -17.98 2.16 6.82
CA GLY A 125 -17.99 0.78 6.38
C GLY A 125 -17.78 0.63 4.87
N LYS A 126 -17.00 1.53 4.28
CA LYS A 126 -16.66 1.54 2.84
C LYS A 126 -15.17 1.25 2.64
N TYR A 127 -14.82 0.96 1.39
CA TYR A 127 -13.43 0.79 0.98
C TYR A 127 -13.16 1.35 -0.41
N ILE A 128 -11.89 1.55 -0.73
CA ILE A 128 -11.46 1.87 -2.10
C ILE A 128 -10.54 0.75 -2.60
N PRO A 129 -10.91 -0.01 -3.65
CA PRO A 129 -10.01 -1.00 -4.24
C PRO A 129 -8.83 -0.31 -4.91
N GLN A 130 -7.63 -0.91 -4.85
CA GLN A 130 -6.41 -0.40 -5.47
C GLN A 130 -6.56 -0.16 -6.99
N GLU A 131 -7.44 -0.92 -7.64
CA GLU A 131 -7.76 -0.82 -9.07
C GLU A 131 -8.52 0.46 -9.44
N ALA A 132 -9.00 1.23 -8.46
CA ALA A 132 -9.68 2.51 -8.71
C ALA A 132 -8.73 3.56 -9.31
N VAL A 133 -7.43 3.48 -9.00
CA VAL A 133 -6.41 4.27 -9.70
C VAL A 133 -6.10 3.59 -11.04
N LYS A 134 -6.47 4.27 -12.13
CA LYS A 134 -6.03 3.88 -13.47
C LYS A 134 -4.65 4.47 -13.71
N PHE A 135 -3.63 3.60 -13.86
CA PHE A 135 -2.33 4.01 -14.36
C PHE A 135 -2.46 4.44 -15.82
N VAL A 136 -2.59 5.75 -16.05
CA VAL A 136 -2.28 6.35 -17.35
C VAL A 136 -0.82 6.75 -17.26
N PRO A 137 0.12 6.03 -17.90
CA PRO A 137 1.50 6.49 -17.95
C PRO A 137 1.49 7.89 -18.59
N GLU A 138 2.06 8.88 -17.89
CA GLU A 138 2.36 10.17 -18.50
C GLU A 138 3.22 9.90 -19.74
N LYS A 139 2.74 10.39 -20.89
CA LYS A 139 3.39 10.21 -22.19
C LYS A 139 4.66 11.03 -22.29
#